data_AF-A0A3M1D9C8-F1
#
_entry.id   AF-A0A3M1D9C8-F1
#
_cell.length_a   1.000
_cell.length_b   1.000
_cell.length_c   1.000
_cell.angle_alpha   90.00
_cell.angle_beta   90.00
_cell.angle_gamma   90.00
#
_symmetry.space_group_name_H-M   'P 1'
#
loop_
_entity.id
_entity.type
_entity.pdbx_description
1 polymer ?
#
loop_
_entity_poly.entity_id
_entity_poly.type
_entity_poly.pdbx_seq_one_letter_code
_entity_poly.pdbx_strand_id
1 'polypeptide(L)'
;MARRVSRVFALALAMTVFAVTPGWGGESMGYYDSHGNWRPLFLSYAKVAVVAGIEGGERAGIVHPILLSGSAARKPGGVWQYSLVEDMAGRQLDAAKRLVDEGVSERIALVFELAGDPDKTFTLNNTLVVKPKDADAASLAGTCGIESIEPLDEREGVWLGRAKDAVAVLEACRCLYGGGFVKWALPDFSVPVRLYGTVNDAYFSNQWHLAQSSDADIDADEAWDVTMGDSRVAVAVVDTGVETDHPDFEPARMLPGYNAATDTSDPTPLPTAIDAHGTACAGAVAAWSNNGQGVAGVCPGCSLIPIKMMDGMTSEAQLSTGYRAINFAADNGAWVISNSWGIPQEYTSQVDMEPYRVAIRHAVNDGRGGLGAVVLFASGNGNQWGQAQEIGANELQNMPEVMTVGGTGPDDTVVGYSN
;
A
#
# COMPACT_ATOMS: atom_id res chain seq x y z
N MET A 1 -31.94 -2.06 41.90
CA MET A 1 -32.22 -1.58 40.52
C MET A 1 -33.02 -0.27 40.49
N ALA A 2 -34.27 -0.21 40.97
CA ALA A 2 -35.12 0.99 40.83
C ALA A 2 -34.59 2.30 41.48
N ARG A 3 -33.89 2.21 42.62
CA ARG A 3 -33.33 3.40 43.32
C ARG A 3 -32.10 4.03 42.63
N ARG A 4 -31.36 3.29 41.78
CA ARG A 4 -30.23 3.85 40.99
C ARG A 4 -30.73 4.47 39.68
N VAL A 5 -31.69 3.83 39.01
CA VAL A 5 -32.36 4.35 37.79
C VAL A 5 -33.05 5.69 38.04
N SER A 6 -33.61 5.90 39.24
CA SER A 6 -34.26 7.17 39.63
C SER A 6 -33.28 8.34 39.86
N ARG A 7 -31.98 8.09 40.12
CA ARG A 7 -30.97 9.16 40.20
C ARG A 7 -30.49 9.59 38.80
N VAL A 8 -30.44 8.65 37.86
CA VAL A 8 -30.04 8.88 36.46
C VAL A 8 -31.05 9.78 35.73
N PHE A 9 -32.36 9.59 35.96
CA PHE A 9 -33.40 10.45 35.36
C PHE A 9 -33.45 11.87 35.94
N ALA A 10 -33.08 12.06 37.21
CA ALA A 10 -33.01 13.39 37.82
C ALA A 10 -31.82 14.21 37.29
N LEU A 11 -30.73 13.55 36.88
CA LEU A 11 -29.55 14.22 36.33
C LEU A 11 -29.77 14.74 34.90
N ALA A 12 -30.52 13.98 34.07
CA ALA A 12 -30.81 14.37 32.69
C ALA A 12 -31.65 15.66 32.59
N LEU A 13 -32.52 15.93 33.58
CA LEU A 13 -33.33 17.15 33.62
C LEU A 13 -32.57 18.36 34.19
N ALA A 14 -31.51 18.13 34.98
CA ALA A 14 -30.65 19.17 35.55
C ALA A 14 -29.54 19.66 34.58
N MET A 15 -29.45 19.07 33.37
CA MET A 15 -28.46 19.47 32.34
C MET A 15 -28.82 20.76 31.58
N THR A 16 -29.90 21.46 31.99
CA THR A 16 -30.18 22.81 31.50
C THR A 16 -29.77 23.79 32.59
N VAL A 17 -28.84 24.70 32.26
CA VAL A 17 -28.34 25.81 33.09
C VAL A 17 -27.19 25.44 34.05
N PHE A 18 -25.95 25.75 33.65
CA PHE A 18 -25.00 26.66 34.34
C PHE A 18 -23.65 26.70 33.59
N ALA A 19 -23.02 27.87 33.59
CA ALA A 19 -21.91 28.32 32.73
C ALA A 19 -20.49 27.99 33.27
N VAL A 20 -19.46 28.44 32.51
CA VAL A 20 -18.00 28.61 32.81
C VAL A 20 -17.14 27.39 32.38
N THR A 21 -16.08 27.42 31.55
CA THR A 21 -15.23 28.41 30.83
C THR A 21 -14.57 27.74 29.60
N PRO A 22 -14.32 28.44 28.48
CA PRO A 22 -13.51 27.95 27.36
C PRO A 22 -12.02 28.12 27.67
N GLY A 23 -11.22 27.04 27.72
CA GLY A 23 -9.83 27.19 28.17
C GLY A 23 -8.85 26.06 27.87
N TRP A 24 -9.08 25.20 26.88
CA TRP A 24 -8.08 24.18 26.50
C TRP A 24 -7.73 24.36 25.01
N GLY A 25 -6.74 25.21 24.74
CA GLY A 25 -6.09 25.32 23.44
C GLY A 25 -5.17 24.12 23.19
N GLY A 26 -4.78 23.90 21.93
CA GLY A 26 -4.01 22.72 21.47
C GLY A 26 -2.65 22.45 22.14
N GLU A 27 -2.20 23.29 23.09
CA GLU A 27 -0.96 23.08 23.85
C GLU A 27 -1.09 22.01 24.95
N SER A 28 -2.29 21.73 25.46
CA SER A 28 -2.50 20.77 26.55
C SER A 28 -2.74 19.33 26.10
N MET A 29 -2.94 19.11 24.79
CA MET A 29 -3.27 17.82 24.18
C MET A 29 -2.18 17.47 23.17
N GLY A 30 -1.05 16.97 23.63
CA GLY A 30 0.09 16.64 22.78
C GLY A 30 1.18 15.94 23.56
N TYR A 31 2.20 15.46 22.85
CA TYR A 31 3.35 14.76 23.41
C TYR A 31 4.62 15.11 22.63
N TYR A 32 5.79 14.77 23.18
CA TYR A 32 7.06 14.88 22.45
C TYR A 32 7.34 13.57 21.73
N ASP A 33 7.69 13.62 20.44
CA ASP A 33 8.14 12.44 19.73
C ASP A 33 9.53 11.97 20.21
N SER A 34 9.99 10.84 19.69
CA SER A 34 11.29 10.25 20.06
C SER A 34 12.50 11.12 19.73
N HIS A 35 12.33 12.16 18.91
CA HIS A 35 13.36 13.13 18.54
C HIS A 35 13.23 14.45 19.32
N GLY A 36 12.26 14.55 20.23
CA GLY A 36 12.02 15.74 21.04
C GLY A 36 11.19 16.82 20.36
N ASN A 37 10.56 16.54 19.23
CA ASN A 37 9.66 17.49 18.59
C ASN A 37 8.27 17.43 19.23
N TRP A 38 7.65 18.60 19.42
CA TRP A 38 6.28 18.69 19.90
C TRP A 38 5.28 18.19 18.85
N ARG A 39 4.38 17.28 19.25
CA ARG A 39 3.30 16.72 18.43
C ARG A 39 1.95 17.15 19.02
N PRO A 40 1.32 18.22 18.50
CA PRO A 40 -0.01 18.62 18.94
C PRO A 40 -1.07 17.63 18.44
N LEU A 41 -2.05 17.34 19.30
CA LEU A 41 -3.24 16.57 19.00
C LEU A 41 -4.45 17.49 19.13
N PHE A 42 -5.10 17.78 18.01
CA PHE A 42 -6.19 18.74 17.96
C PHE A 42 -7.54 18.07 18.25
N LEU A 43 -8.25 18.58 19.26
CA LEU A 43 -9.60 18.13 19.63
C LEU A 43 -10.65 18.39 18.56
N SER A 44 -10.40 19.29 17.59
CA SER A 44 -11.28 19.45 16.42
C SER A 44 -11.39 18.17 15.58
N TYR A 45 -10.43 17.24 15.73
CA TYR A 45 -10.39 15.93 15.07
C TYR A 45 -10.49 14.77 16.07
N ALA A 46 -10.73 15.03 17.35
CA ALA A 46 -10.77 14.01 18.38
C ALA A 46 -12.15 13.93 19.04
N LYS A 47 -12.71 12.73 19.08
CA LYS A 47 -13.94 12.41 19.80
C LYS A 47 -13.58 11.77 21.13
N VAL A 48 -14.17 12.25 22.22
CA VAL A 48 -13.97 11.64 23.55
C VAL A 48 -14.85 10.41 23.67
N ALA A 49 -14.23 9.29 23.98
CA ALA A 49 -14.89 8.01 24.18
C ALA A 49 -14.73 7.53 25.62
N VAL A 50 -15.61 6.63 26.05
CA VAL A 50 -15.56 6.02 27.38
C VAL A 50 -15.46 4.51 27.24
N VAL A 51 -14.68 3.88 28.12
CA VAL A 51 -14.53 2.42 28.16
C VAL A 51 -15.52 1.87 29.19
N ALA A 52 -16.43 1.01 28.75
CA ALA A 52 -17.38 0.35 29.64
C ALA A 52 -16.69 -0.81 30.37
N GLY A 53 -16.95 -0.94 31.67
CA GLY A 53 -16.29 -1.94 32.49
C GLY A 53 -16.76 -3.36 32.27
N ILE A 54 -15.84 -4.32 32.41
CA ILE A 54 -16.09 -5.76 32.26
C ILE A 54 -16.23 -6.36 33.66
N GLU A 55 -17.45 -6.61 34.12
CA GLU A 55 -17.66 -7.46 35.29
C GLU A 55 -17.68 -8.94 34.88
N GLY A 56 -16.66 -9.67 35.33
CA GLY A 56 -16.74 -11.11 35.60
C GLY A 56 -16.81 -12.06 34.40
N GLY A 57 -15.65 -12.35 33.80
CA GLY A 57 -15.27 -13.68 33.28
C GLY A 57 -16.09 -14.38 32.17
N GLU A 58 -17.33 -14.00 31.90
CA GLU A 58 -18.19 -14.62 30.89
C GLU A 58 -18.88 -13.57 30.01
N ARG A 59 -19.06 -13.94 28.74
CA ARG A 59 -19.57 -13.11 27.65
C ARG A 59 -20.96 -12.53 27.95
N ALA A 60 -21.11 -11.24 27.63
CA ALA A 60 -22.35 -10.49 27.41
C ALA A 60 -23.22 -10.16 28.64
N GLY A 61 -23.02 -8.95 29.19
CA GLY A 61 -23.95 -8.27 30.07
C GLY A 61 -24.06 -6.79 29.68
N ILE A 62 -25.09 -6.47 28.90
CA ILE A 62 -25.38 -5.13 28.36
C ILE A 62 -25.58 -4.14 29.52
N VAL A 63 -24.73 -3.13 29.62
CA VAL A 63 -25.09 -1.89 30.32
C VAL A 63 -25.79 -0.99 29.30
N HIS A 64 -27.06 -0.67 29.56
CA HIS A 64 -27.88 0.15 28.66
C HIS A 64 -27.22 1.51 28.38
N PRO A 65 -27.29 2.01 27.13
CA PRO A 65 -26.72 3.30 26.74
C PRO A 65 -27.33 4.45 27.55
N ILE A 66 -26.49 5.33 28.09
CA ILE A 66 -26.91 6.68 28.46
C ILE A 66 -26.94 7.49 27.16
N LEU A 67 -28.14 7.87 26.73
CA LEU A 67 -28.38 8.69 25.54
C LEU A 67 -27.78 10.09 25.75
N LEU A 68 -26.59 10.32 25.16
CA LEU A 68 -25.98 11.64 25.01
C LEU A 68 -25.81 12.05 23.52
N SER A 69 -26.11 11.14 22.58
CA SER A 69 -26.46 11.44 21.18
C SER A 69 -27.18 10.26 20.51
N GLY A 70 -27.65 10.48 19.28
CA GLY A 70 -28.45 9.52 18.50
C GLY A 70 -27.73 8.25 18.00
N SER A 71 -26.43 8.04 18.24
CA SER A 71 -25.75 6.80 17.83
C SER A 71 -24.51 6.46 18.68
N ALA A 72 -24.31 5.16 18.92
CA ALA A 72 -23.12 4.60 19.56
C ALA A 72 -22.43 3.62 18.59
N ALA A 73 -21.10 3.71 18.46
CA ALA A 73 -20.31 2.84 17.60
C ALA A 73 -19.15 2.20 18.38
N ARG A 74 -18.93 0.90 18.16
CA ARG A 74 -17.78 0.18 18.74
C ARG A 74 -16.53 0.44 17.89
N LYS A 75 -15.43 0.82 18.53
CA LYS A 75 -14.12 1.05 17.91
C LYS A 75 -13.11 -0.02 18.37
N PRO A 76 -11.94 -0.15 17.70
CA PRO A 76 -10.88 -1.07 18.12
C PRO A 76 -10.49 -0.89 19.59
N GLY A 77 -10.04 -1.98 20.24
CA GLY A 77 -9.63 -1.95 21.66
C GLY A 77 -10.78 -1.95 22.67
N GLY A 78 -12.02 -2.27 22.26
CA GLY A 78 -13.17 -2.33 23.18
C GLY A 78 -13.74 -0.97 23.56
N VAL A 79 -13.35 0.08 22.84
CA VAL A 79 -13.77 1.47 23.09
C VAL A 79 -15.13 1.74 22.45
N TRP A 80 -16.02 2.38 23.19
CA TRP A 80 -17.31 2.83 22.68
C TRP A 80 -17.28 4.33 22.43
N GLN A 81 -17.46 4.71 21.17
CA GLN A 81 -17.55 6.09 20.76
C GLN A 81 -19.01 6.54 20.83
N TYR A 82 -19.24 7.62 21.57
CA TYR A 82 -20.51 8.31 21.66
C TYR A 82 -20.34 9.66 20.97
N SER A 83 -21.14 9.93 19.95
CA SER A 83 -21.22 11.30 19.45
C SER A 83 -21.83 12.17 20.54
N LEU A 84 -21.53 13.46 20.59
CA LEU A 84 -22.35 14.44 21.29
C LEU A 84 -22.96 15.32 20.20
N VAL A 85 -24.15 15.87 20.43
CA VAL A 85 -24.78 16.80 19.48
C VAL A 85 -23.74 17.87 19.10
N GLU A 86 -23.61 18.13 17.79
CA GLU A 86 -22.66 19.08 17.22
C GLU A 86 -22.66 20.39 18.02
N ASP A 87 -21.48 20.97 18.20
CA ASP A 87 -21.20 22.26 18.89
C ASP A 87 -20.75 22.20 20.37
N MET A 88 -20.23 21.06 20.85
CA MET A 88 -19.76 20.91 22.24
C MET A 88 -18.36 20.30 22.41
N ALA A 89 -17.39 20.62 21.53
CA ALA A 89 -16.03 20.06 21.59
C ALA A 89 -15.33 20.23 22.97
N GLY A 90 -15.62 21.30 23.72
CA GLY A 90 -15.14 21.48 25.09
C GLY A 90 -15.91 20.69 26.16
N ARG A 91 -17.16 20.29 25.90
CA ARG A 91 -18.03 19.62 26.90
C ARG A 91 -17.96 18.10 26.84
N GLN A 92 -17.31 17.53 25.81
CA GLN A 92 -17.18 16.08 25.66
C GLN A 92 -16.30 15.46 26.74
N LEU A 93 -15.19 16.10 27.08
CA LEU A 93 -14.28 15.62 28.11
C LEU A 93 -14.88 15.75 29.51
N ASP A 94 -15.56 16.86 29.79
CA ASP A 94 -16.22 17.06 31.09
C ASP A 94 -17.39 16.08 31.27
N ALA A 95 -18.13 15.78 30.20
CA ALA A 95 -19.14 14.73 30.22
C ALA A 95 -18.51 13.35 30.48
N ALA A 96 -17.42 13.01 29.81
CA ALA A 96 -16.71 11.75 30.02
C ALA A 96 -16.14 11.62 31.45
N LYS A 97 -15.57 12.70 32.01
CA LYS A 97 -15.12 12.76 33.40
C LYS A 97 -16.25 12.48 34.37
N ARG A 98 -17.41 13.12 34.19
CA ARG A 98 -18.60 12.86 35.02
C ARG A 98 -19.07 11.40 34.94
N LEU A 99 -19.04 10.81 33.75
CA LEU A 99 -19.40 9.39 33.57
C LEU A 99 -18.43 8.46 34.33
N VAL A 100 -17.14 8.79 34.38
CA VAL A 100 -16.16 8.06 35.18
C VAL A 100 -16.40 8.29 36.68
N ASP A 101 -16.59 9.54 37.11
CA ASP A 101 -16.81 9.91 38.51
C ASP A 101 -18.10 9.29 39.08
N GLU A 102 -19.13 9.12 38.25
CA GLU A 102 -20.39 8.47 38.60
C GLU A 102 -20.32 6.93 38.55
N GLY A 103 -19.17 6.37 38.16
CA GLY A 103 -18.94 4.94 38.05
C GLY A 103 -19.69 4.28 36.90
N VAL A 104 -20.08 5.05 35.89
CA VAL A 104 -20.73 4.54 34.66
C VAL A 104 -19.69 4.00 33.67
N SER A 105 -18.51 4.60 33.64
CA SER A 105 -17.37 4.16 32.84
C SER A 105 -16.15 3.92 33.74
N GLU A 106 -15.30 2.98 33.36
CA GLU A 106 -14.03 2.75 34.06
C GLU A 106 -13.01 3.86 33.79
N ARG A 107 -12.92 4.34 32.53
CA ARG A 107 -11.87 5.27 32.10
C ARG A 107 -12.23 5.98 30.79
N ILE A 108 -11.51 7.08 30.54
CA ILE A 108 -11.60 7.87 29.31
C ILE A 108 -10.64 7.30 28.26
N ALA A 109 -11.12 7.20 27.02
CA ALA A 109 -10.32 6.94 25.82
C ALA A 109 -10.47 8.11 24.83
N LEU A 110 -9.46 8.32 23.99
CA LEU A 110 -9.50 9.36 22.95
C LEU A 110 -9.49 8.69 21.57
N VAL A 111 -10.45 9.02 20.71
CA VAL A 111 -10.52 8.55 19.33
C VAL A 111 -10.18 9.72 18.42
N PHE A 112 -9.18 9.55 17.57
CA PHE A 112 -8.73 10.58 16.64
C PHE A 112 -9.10 10.16 15.21
N GLU A 113 -9.58 11.12 14.43
CA GLU A 113 -9.85 10.97 12.99
C GLU A 113 -8.65 11.47 12.19
N LEU A 114 -8.34 10.79 11.09
CA LEU A 114 -7.28 11.22 10.18
C LEU A 114 -7.75 12.47 9.42
N ALA A 115 -6.86 13.46 9.27
CA ALA A 115 -7.17 14.65 8.49
C ALA A 115 -7.52 14.26 7.05
N GLY A 116 -8.72 14.66 6.60
CA GLY A 116 -9.22 14.38 5.25
C GLY A 116 -9.94 13.04 5.09
N ASP A 117 -10.01 12.19 6.12
CA ASP A 117 -10.70 10.90 6.06
C ASP A 117 -11.30 10.52 7.43
N PRO A 118 -12.54 10.94 7.73
CA PRO A 118 -13.17 10.75 9.04
C PRO A 118 -13.51 9.28 9.35
N ASP A 119 -13.48 8.39 8.35
CA ASP A 119 -13.69 6.95 8.55
C ASP A 119 -12.43 6.25 9.06
N LYS A 120 -11.26 6.86 8.87
CA LYS A 120 -9.97 6.36 9.39
C LYS A 120 -9.71 6.93 10.77
N THR A 121 -9.69 6.04 11.77
CA THR A 121 -9.47 6.42 13.17
C THR A 121 -8.31 5.68 13.80
N PHE A 122 -7.63 6.33 14.75
CA PHE A 122 -6.73 5.70 15.70
C PHE A 122 -7.15 6.07 17.13
N THR A 123 -6.85 5.20 18.10
CA THR A 123 -7.38 5.33 19.46
C THR A 123 -6.26 5.35 20.48
N LEU A 124 -6.38 6.21 21.49
CA LEU A 124 -5.54 6.19 22.69
C LEU A 124 -6.36 5.70 23.88
N ASN A 125 -5.84 4.67 24.55
CA ASN A 125 -6.36 4.16 25.82
C ASN A 125 -5.48 4.67 26.97
N ASN A 126 -5.20 3.85 27.98
CA ASN A 126 -4.52 4.26 29.19
C ASN A 126 -3.08 3.75 29.30
N THR A 127 -2.46 3.40 28.17
CA THR A 127 -1.08 2.90 28.11
C THR A 127 -0.15 3.87 27.40
N LEU A 128 1.13 3.77 27.75
CA LEU A 128 2.23 4.49 27.12
C LEU A 128 3.46 3.60 27.06
N VAL A 129 4.28 3.78 26.02
CA VAL A 129 5.56 3.08 25.87
C VAL A 129 6.68 4.05 26.21
N VAL A 130 7.62 3.61 27.06
CA VAL A 130 8.67 4.47 27.58
C VAL A 130 10.05 3.82 27.47
N LYS A 131 11.07 4.65 27.22
CA LYS A 131 12.48 4.27 27.32
C LYS A 131 13.16 5.19 28.33
N PRO A 132 13.36 4.74 29.57
CA PRO A 132 14.06 5.49 30.61
C PRO A 132 15.49 5.89 30.19
N LYS A 133 16.04 6.95 30.79
CA LYS A 133 17.47 7.27 30.61
C LYS A 133 18.37 6.32 31.39
N ASP A 134 17.93 5.95 32.58
CA ASP A 134 18.63 5.06 33.50
C ASP A 134 17.93 3.69 33.57
N ALA A 135 18.65 2.64 33.98
CA ALA A 135 18.18 1.25 33.88
C ALA A 135 17.01 0.89 34.83
N ASP A 136 16.59 1.78 35.74
CA ASP A 136 15.55 1.50 36.72
C ASP A 136 14.20 2.12 36.30
N ALA A 137 13.51 1.46 35.39
CA ALA A 137 12.15 1.84 34.99
C ALA A 137 11.12 1.66 36.10
N ALA A 138 11.36 0.77 37.08
CA ALA A 138 10.42 0.53 38.18
C ALA A 138 10.23 1.80 39.04
N SER A 139 11.25 2.65 39.10
CA SER A 139 11.18 3.97 39.75
C SER A 139 10.17 4.94 39.11
N LEU A 140 9.73 4.68 37.87
CA LEU A 140 8.71 5.49 37.19
C LEU A 140 7.29 5.16 37.66
N ALA A 141 7.06 4.03 38.34
CA ALA A 141 5.77 3.73 38.94
C ALA A 141 5.43 4.77 40.03
N GLY A 142 4.23 5.35 39.98
CA GLY A 142 3.81 6.44 40.85
C GLY A 142 4.35 7.82 40.43
N THR A 143 5.23 7.90 39.42
CA THR A 143 5.77 9.14 38.88
C THR A 143 4.92 9.62 37.71
N CYS A 144 4.68 10.93 37.62
CA CYS A 144 3.96 11.54 36.49
C CYS A 144 2.57 10.91 36.18
N GLY A 145 1.91 10.32 37.17
CA GLY A 145 0.59 9.69 36.99
C GLY A 145 0.61 8.28 36.39
N ILE A 146 1.77 7.64 36.29
CA ILE A 146 1.88 6.20 35.99
C ILE A 146 1.45 5.40 37.23
N GLU A 147 0.46 4.53 37.08
CA GLU A 147 -0.06 3.64 38.12
C GLU A 147 0.72 2.32 38.20
N SER A 148 1.14 1.79 37.04
CA SER A 148 1.97 0.59 36.96
C SER A 148 2.89 0.65 35.74
N ILE A 149 4.02 -0.06 35.82
CA ILE A 149 4.97 -0.20 34.71
C ILE A 149 5.49 -1.64 34.68
N GLU A 150 5.61 -2.20 33.48
CA GLU A 150 6.08 -3.57 33.24
C GLU A 150 7.03 -3.60 32.04
N PRO A 151 7.96 -4.57 31.99
CA PRO A 151 8.90 -4.65 30.88
C PRO A 151 8.17 -5.06 29.59
N LEU A 152 8.46 -4.36 28.49
CA LEU A 152 7.99 -4.71 27.15
C LEU A 152 9.11 -5.40 26.34
N ASP A 153 10.33 -4.86 26.43
CA ASP A 153 11.57 -5.50 25.98
C ASP A 153 12.72 -5.11 26.91
N GLU A 154 13.06 -6.02 27.83
CA GLU A 154 14.13 -5.80 28.82
C GLU A 154 15.50 -5.60 28.17
N ARG A 155 15.74 -6.21 27.00
CA ARG A 155 17.04 -6.11 26.30
C ARG A 155 17.29 -4.71 25.78
N GLU A 156 16.24 -4.09 25.26
CA GLU A 156 16.28 -2.73 24.72
C GLU A 156 15.92 -1.65 25.75
N GLY A 157 15.59 -2.05 26.98
CA GLY A 157 15.16 -1.16 28.05
C GLY A 157 13.87 -0.42 27.72
N VAL A 158 12.93 -1.09 27.06
CA VAL A 158 11.61 -0.53 26.69
C VAL A 158 10.54 -1.10 27.60
N TRP A 159 9.69 -0.23 28.12
CA TRP A 159 8.71 -0.54 29.16
C TRP A 159 7.32 -0.06 28.79
N LEU A 160 6.31 -0.78 29.24
CA LEU A 160 4.90 -0.44 29.09
C LEU A 160 4.39 0.16 30.40
N GLY A 161 4.06 1.44 30.38
CA GLY A 161 3.41 2.15 31.47
C GLY A 161 1.89 2.14 31.33
N ARG A 162 1.19 2.19 32.46
CA ARG A 162 -0.26 2.37 32.53
C ARG A 162 -0.59 3.57 33.40
N ALA A 163 -1.46 4.44 32.91
CA ALA A 163 -2.01 5.56 33.65
C ALA A 163 -3.52 5.36 33.87
N LYS A 164 -4.15 6.30 34.58
CA LYS A 164 -5.60 6.27 34.85
C LYS A 164 -6.44 6.18 33.57
N ASP A 165 -6.14 7.02 32.59
CA ASP A 165 -6.90 7.16 31.35
C ASP A 165 -6.04 7.80 30.23
N ALA A 166 -6.64 8.00 29.05
CA ALA A 166 -5.95 8.56 27.89
C ALA A 166 -5.47 10.00 28.06
N VAL A 167 -6.12 10.80 28.92
CA VAL A 167 -5.68 12.17 29.21
C VAL A 167 -4.46 12.12 30.13
N ALA A 168 -4.50 11.27 31.15
CA ALA A 168 -3.38 11.02 32.05
C ALA A 168 -2.15 10.47 31.30
N VAL A 169 -2.33 9.67 30.24
CA VAL A 169 -1.24 9.24 29.36
C VAL A 169 -0.52 10.43 28.72
N LEU A 170 -1.26 11.36 28.12
CA LEU A 170 -0.66 12.53 27.46
C LEU A 170 0.07 13.41 28.48
N GLU A 171 -0.49 13.58 29.67
CA GLU A 171 0.17 14.29 30.79
C GLU A 171 1.43 13.57 31.25
N ALA A 172 1.39 12.25 31.40
CA ALA A 172 2.52 11.42 31.79
C ALA A 172 3.67 11.52 30.78
N CYS A 173 3.38 11.37 29.48
CA CYS A 173 4.39 11.51 28.42
C CYS A 173 5.11 12.87 28.49
N ARG A 174 4.37 13.97 28.67
CA ARG A 174 4.95 15.31 28.80
C ARG A 174 5.76 15.47 30.08
N CYS A 175 5.24 15.02 31.21
CA CYS A 175 5.90 15.11 32.50
C CYS A 175 7.20 14.30 32.53
N LEU A 176 7.18 13.07 32.00
CA LEU A 176 8.34 12.20 31.95
C LEU A 176 9.45 12.78 31.06
N TYR A 177 9.08 13.24 29.86
CA TYR A 177 10.03 13.83 28.93
C TYR A 177 10.56 15.18 29.44
N GLY A 178 9.68 16.10 29.82
CA GLY A 178 10.04 17.43 30.30
C GLY A 178 10.77 17.43 31.65
N GLY A 179 10.48 16.46 32.51
CA GLY A 179 11.21 16.20 33.76
C GLY A 179 12.56 15.50 33.56
N GLY A 180 12.86 15.07 32.33
CA GLY A 180 14.15 14.48 31.97
C GLY A 180 14.34 13.03 32.40
N PHE A 181 13.29 12.34 32.83
CA PHE A 181 13.32 10.95 33.32
C PHE A 181 13.57 9.92 32.20
N VAL A 182 13.16 10.25 30.98
CA VAL A 182 13.15 9.32 29.84
C VAL A 182 13.94 9.86 28.65
N LYS A 183 14.43 8.95 27.80
CA LYS A 183 14.87 9.29 26.44
C LYS A 183 13.66 9.66 25.57
N TRP A 184 12.59 8.89 25.72
CA TRP A 184 11.29 9.17 25.12
C TRP A 184 10.17 8.48 25.90
N ALA A 185 8.97 9.06 25.86
CA ALA A 185 7.73 8.50 26.37
C ALA A 185 6.62 8.81 25.37
N LEU A 186 6.04 7.76 24.79
CA LEU A 186 5.10 7.86 23.68
C LEU A 186 3.74 7.28 24.10
N PRO A 187 2.62 7.92 23.74
CA PRO A 187 1.30 7.32 23.92
C PRO A 187 1.19 6.01 23.12
N ASP A 188 0.65 4.97 23.73
CA ASP A 188 0.47 3.65 23.10
C ASP A 188 -0.82 3.63 22.29
N PHE A 189 -0.75 4.16 21.07
CA PHE A 189 -1.90 4.24 20.18
C PHE A 189 -2.28 2.87 19.60
N SER A 190 -3.56 2.56 19.61
CA SER A 190 -4.14 1.52 18.78
C SER A 190 -4.33 2.03 17.36
N VAL A 191 -3.57 1.46 16.43
CA VAL A 191 -3.65 1.74 14.98
C VAL A 191 -4.13 0.49 14.23
N PRO A 192 -4.81 0.63 13.09
CA PRO A 192 -5.16 -0.53 12.27
C PRO A 192 -3.89 -1.16 11.68
N VAL A 193 -3.62 -2.41 12.02
CA VAL A 193 -2.62 -3.25 11.33
C VAL A 193 -3.32 -3.89 10.13
N ARG A 194 -2.82 -3.63 8.92
CA ARG A 194 -3.28 -4.34 7.72
C ARG A 194 -2.46 -5.62 7.58
N LEU A 195 -3.16 -6.73 7.36
CA LEU A 195 -2.55 -7.96 6.88
C LEU A 195 -2.59 -7.87 5.36
N TYR A 196 -1.41 -7.87 4.74
CA TYR A 196 -1.26 -7.64 3.31
C TYR A 196 -1.72 -8.85 2.51
N GLY A 197 -2.37 -8.59 1.38
CA GLY A 197 -3.14 -9.59 0.64
C GLY A 197 -2.23 -10.53 -0.11
N THR A 198 -2.17 -11.80 0.32
CA THR A 198 -1.62 -12.86 -0.53
C THR A 198 -2.45 -12.93 -1.81
N VAL A 199 -1.81 -12.72 -2.95
CA VAL A 199 -2.37 -13.01 -4.27
C VAL A 199 -2.93 -14.44 -4.27
N ASN A 200 -4.21 -14.60 -4.66
CA ASN A 200 -4.94 -15.86 -4.51
C ASN A 200 -4.89 -16.77 -5.75
N ASP A 201 -4.14 -16.35 -6.76
CA ASP A 201 -3.99 -16.96 -8.08
C ASP A 201 -3.37 -18.36 -7.99
N ALA A 202 -3.88 -19.27 -8.81
CA ALA A 202 -3.64 -20.71 -8.64
C ALA A 202 -2.16 -21.11 -8.76
N TYR A 203 -1.38 -20.36 -9.55
CA TYR A 203 0.03 -20.62 -9.82
C TYR A 203 0.97 -19.56 -9.25
N PHE A 204 0.49 -18.63 -8.40
CA PHE A 204 1.33 -17.57 -7.83
C PHE A 204 2.54 -18.13 -7.08
N SER A 205 2.40 -19.25 -6.38
CA SER A 205 3.50 -19.92 -5.68
C SER A 205 4.63 -20.43 -6.59
N ASN A 206 4.42 -20.48 -7.91
CA ASN A 206 5.45 -20.82 -8.89
C ASN A 206 6.18 -19.57 -9.43
N GLN A 207 5.71 -18.37 -9.12
CA GLN A 207 6.23 -17.10 -9.63
C GLN A 207 7.27 -16.51 -8.68
N TRP A 208 8.36 -17.25 -8.47
CA TRP A 208 9.48 -16.85 -7.61
C TRP A 208 10.01 -15.45 -7.90
N HIS A 209 9.92 -15.00 -9.16
CA HIS A 209 10.39 -13.68 -9.61
C HIS A 209 9.52 -12.52 -9.12
N LEU A 210 8.32 -12.80 -8.56
CA LEU A 210 7.43 -11.79 -7.98
C LEU A 210 7.57 -11.72 -6.46
N ALA A 211 7.77 -12.88 -5.82
CA ALA A 211 7.93 -12.99 -4.37
C ALA A 211 8.58 -14.33 -4.01
N GLN A 212 9.67 -14.29 -3.25
CA GLN A 212 10.27 -15.47 -2.63
C GLN A 212 11.04 -15.12 -1.35
N SER A 213 11.25 -16.12 -0.49
CA SER A 213 11.85 -15.91 0.84
C SER A 213 13.34 -15.54 0.83
N SER A 214 14.02 -15.65 -0.32
CA SER A 214 15.42 -15.28 -0.45
C SER A 214 15.64 -13.82 -0.82
N ASP A 215 14.57 -13.04 -1.05
CA ASP A 215 14.66 -11.60 -1.42
C ASP A 215 15.39 -11.37 -2.75
N ALA A 216 15.41 -12.42 -3.61
CA ALA A 216 16.04 -12.43 -4.92
C ALA A 216 14.97 -12.33 -6.01
N ASP A 217 14.12 -11.32 -5.89
CA ASP A 217 12.95 -11.08 -6.73
C ASP A 217 12.78 -9.56 -6.99
N ILE A 218 11.59 -9.12 -7.38
CA ILE A 218 11.33 -7.72 -7.73
C ILE A 218 10.50 -6.96 -6.68
N ASP A 219 10.28 -7.55 -5.50
CA ASP A 219 9.42 -7.03 -4.42
C ASP A 219 8.01 -6.67 -4.92
N ALA A 220 7.41 -7.57 -5.73
CA ALA A 220 6.12 -7.26 -6.37
C ALA A 220 4.99 -7.17 -5.34
N ASP A 221 5.00 -8.02 -4.31
CA ASP A 221 3.99 -8.02 -3.25
C ASP A 221 4.05 -6.77 -2.37
N GLU A 222 5.24 -6.28 -2.02
CA GLU A 222 5.40 -4.98 -1.35
C GLU A 222 4.95 -3.82 -2.26
N ALA A 223 5.26 -3.87 -3.55
CA ALA A 223 4.82 -2.85 -4.50
C ALA A 223 3.30 -2.81 -4.62
N TRP A 224 2.64 -3.96 -4.62
CA TRP A 224 1.19 -4.10 -4.70
C TRP A 224 0.44 -3.56 -3.49
N ASP A 225 1.10 -3.47 -2.33
CA ASP A 225 0.57 -2.77 -1.16
C ASP A 225 0.46 -1.25 -1.37
N VAL A 226 1.27 -0.69 -2.27
CA VAL A 226 1.21 0.71 -2.69
C VAL A 226 0.24 0.88 -3.85
N THR A 227 0.38 0.08 -4.90
CA THR A 227 -0.49 0.11 -6.07
C THR A 227 -0.41 -1.18 -6.88
N MET A 228 -1.56 -1.62 -7.37
CA MET A 228 -1.65 -2.69 -8.37
C MET A 228 -1.45 -2.16 -9.80
N GLY A 229 -1.23 -0.85 -9.98
CA GLY A 229 -1.26 -0.18 -11.27
C GLY A 229 -2.55 0.62 -11.52
N ASP A 230 -2.63 1.23 -12.70
CA ASP A 230 -3.75 2.09 -13.12
C ASP A 230 -4.08 1.79 -14.58
N SER A 231 -5.36 1.67 -14.93
CA SER A 231 -5.80 1.33 -16.29
C SER A 231 -5.48 2.40 -17.34
N ARG A 232 -5.07 3.60 -16.92
CA ARG A 232 -4.54 4.64 -17.83
C ARG A 232 -3.12 4.32 -18.30
N VAL A 233 -2.39 3.48 -17.59
CA VAL A 233 -1.06 3.01 -17.99
C VAL A 233 -1.24 1.87 -18.97
N ALA A 234 -1.05 2.17 -20.25
CA ALA A 234 -1.14 1.20 -21.33
C ALA A 234 0.26 0.64 -21.66
N VAL A 235 0.40 -0.69 -21.58
CA VAL A 235 1.62 -1.42 -21.95
C VAL A 235 1.38 -2.13 -23.26
N ALA A 236 2.10 -1.75 -24.31
CA ALA A 236 2.09 -2.46 -25.57
C ALA A 236 3.02 -3.67 -25.52
N VAL A 237 2.50 -4.83 -25.90
CA VAL A 237 3.28 -6.07 -26.05
C VAL A 237 3.40 -6.34 -27.55
N VAL A 238 4.58 -6.08 -28.10
CA VAL A 238 4.88 -6.27 -29.52
C VAL A 238 5.56 -7.61 -29.71
N ASP A 239 4.81 -8.63 -30.14
CA ASP A 239 5.27 -10.02 -30.09
C ASP A 239 4.55 -10.94 -31.10
N THR A 240 4.40 -12.23 -30.84
CA THR A 240 3.69 -13.22 -31.67
C THR A 240 2.16 -13.06 -31.66
N GLY A 241 1.65 -12.02 -30.99
CA GLY A 241 0.24 -11.83 -30.71
C GLY A 241 -0.13 -12.21 -29.28
N VAL A 242 -1.34 -11.83 -28.87
CA VAL A 242 -1.87 -12.09 -27.52
C VAL A 242 -3.26 -12.71 -27.66
N GLU A 243 -3.50 -13.79 -26.91
CA GLU A 243 -4.84 -14.38 -26.75
C GLU A 243 -5.70 -13.42 -25.91
N THR A 244 -6.39 -12.50 -26.58
CA THR A 244 -7.07 -11.38 -25.92
C THR A 244 -8.26 -11.78 -25.06
N ASP A 245 -8.83 -12.97 -25.27
CA ASP A 245 -9.93 -13.56 -24.52
C ASP A 245 -9.47 -14.59 -23.49
N HIS A 246 -8.16 -14.66 -23.19
CA HIS A 246 -7.63 -15.53 -22.15
C HIS A 246 -8.29 -15.22 -20.79
N PRO A 247 -8.74 -16.24 -20.02
CA PRO A 247 -9.54 -16.05 -18.80
C PRO A 247 -8.79 -15.33 -17.67
N ASP A 248 -7.47 -15.23 -17.80
CA ASP A 248 -6.58 -14.58 -16.84
C ASP A 248 -6.25 -13.13 -17.22
N PHE A 249 -6.87 -12.58 -18.27
CA PHE A 249 -6.85 -11.15 -18.54
C PHE A 249 -8.20 -10.53 -18.19
N GLU A 250 -8.18 -9.29 -17.71
CA GLU A 250 -9.40 -8.51 -17.49
C GLU A 250 -9.83 -7.87 -18.81
N PRO A 251 -10.97 -8.27 -19.40
CA PRO A 251 -11.39 -7.80 -20.72
C PRO A 251 -11.54 -6.28 -20.79
N ALA A 252 -11.94 -5.62 -19.70
CA ALA A 252 -12.08 -4.16 -19.68
C ALA A 252 -10.74 -3.40 -19.80
N ARG A 253 -9.60 -4.09 -19.61
CA ARG A 253 -8.25 -3.53 -19.68
C ARG A 253 -7.47 -3.96 -20.92
N MET A 254 -8.05 -4.84 -21.75
CA MET A 254 -7.51 -5.19 -23.05
C MET A 254 -7.91 -4.13 -24.07
N LEU A 255 -6.95 -3.31 -24.51
CA LEU A 255 -7.17 -2.24 -25.48
C LEU A 255 -7.21 -2.80 -26.91
N PRO A 256 -7.70 -2.03 -27.90
CA PRO A 256 -7.69 -2.46 -29.30
C PRO A 256 -6.30 -2.91 -29.76
N GLY A 257 -6.23 -4.12 -30.30
CA GLY A 257 -5.01 -4.71 -30.80
C GLY A 257 -4.70 -4.40 -32.26
N TYR A 258 -3.54 -4.87 -32.69
CA TYR A 258 -3.07 -4.70 -34.06
C TYR A 258 -2.23 -5.88 -34.55
N ASN A 259 -2.43 -6.24 -35.81
CA ASN A 259 -1.64 -7.20 -36.55
C ASN A 259 -0.76 -6.47 -37.54
N ALA A 260 0.48 -6.22 -37.16
CA ALA A 260 1.41 -5.50 -38.01
C ALA A 260 1.86 -6.31 -39.23
N ALA A 261 1.76 -7.65 -39.19
CA ALA A 261 2.11 -8.50 -40.34
C ALA A 261 1.09 -8.40 -41.48
N THR A 262 -0.20 -8.32 -41.13
CA THR A 262 -1.30 -8.24 -42.12
C THR A 262 -1.92 -6.86 -42.26
N ASP A 263 -1.50 -5.89 -41.43
CA ASP A 263 -2.08 -4.55 -41.33
C ASP A 263 -3.60 -4.57 -41.01
N THR A 264 -3.96 -5.36 -39.99
CA THR A 264 -5.35 -5.54 -39.54
C THR A 264 -5.47 -5.36 -38.02
N SER A 265 -6.69 -5.34 -37.48
CA SER A 265 -6.94 -5.15 -36.05
C SER A 265 -6.94 -6.45 -35.23
N ASP A 266 -6.52 -7.59 -35.80
CA ASP A 266 -6.61 -8.90 -35.14
C ASP A 266 -5.25 -9.37 -34.59
N PRO A 267 -4.94 -9.10 -33.31
CA PRO A 267 -3.67 -9.45 -32.70
C PRO A 267 -3.57 -10.93 -32.29
N THR A 268 -4.58 -11.75 -32.61
CA THR A 268 -4.70 -13.11 -32.10
C THR A 268 -3.52 -13.98 -32.60
N PRO A 269 -2.82 -14.70 -31.71
CA PRO A 269 -1.76 -15.61 -32.11
C PRO A 269 -2.35 -16.83 -32.82
N LEU A 270 -1.54 -17.52 -33.61
CA LEU A 270 -1.94 -18.85 -34.09
C LEU A 270 -2.06 -19.79 -32.88
N PRO A 271 -2.95 -20.79 -32.89
CA PRO A 271 -3.19 -21.68 -31.74
C PRO A 271 -2.09 -22.76 -31.65
N THR A 272 -0.84 -22.34 -31.47
CA THR A 272 0.33 -23.20 -31.34
C THR A 272 1.19 -22.76 -30.16
N ALA A 273 1.96 -23.70 -29.59
CA ALA A 273 2.83 -23.39 -28.45
C ALA A 273 3.93 -22.37 -28.80
N ILE A 274 4.39 -22.32 -30.05
CA ILE A 274 5.44 -21.39 -30.46
C ILE A 274 4.90 -19.96 -30.64
N ASP A 275 3.60 -19.81 -30.91
CA ASP A 275 2.90 -18.53 -31.03
C ASP A 275 2.36 -18.00 -29.70
N ALA A 276 2.44 -18.79 -28.61
CA ALA A 276 1.99 -18.40 -27.27
C ALA A 276 2.96 -17.45 -26.54
N HIS A 277 4.10 -17.12 -27.15
CA HIS A 277 5.14 -16.28 -26.54
C HIS A 277 4.62 -14.91 -26.12
N GLY A 278 3.91 -14.21 -27.02
CA GLY A 278 3.32 -12.90 -26.71
C GLY A 278 2.26 -12.95 -25.61
N THR A 279 1.41 -13.99 -25.57
CA THR A 279 0.47 -14.22 -24.46
C THR A 279 1.21 -14.40 -23.13
N ALA A 280 2.30 -15.17 -23.11
CA ALA A 280 3.11 -15.35 -21.90
C ALA A 280 3.76 -14.04 -21.43
N CYS A 281 4.31 -13.23 -22.36
CA CYS A 281 4.83 -11.91 -22.05
C CYS A 281 3.75 -10.97 -21.50
N ALA A 282 2.56 -10.94 -22.12
CA ALA A 282 1.43 -10.17 -21.64
C ALA A 282 0.95 -10.62 -20.24
N GLY A 283 0.99 -11.92 -19.96
CA GLY A 283 0.70 -12.50 -18.65
C GLY A 283 1.65 -11.98 -17.56
N ALA A 284 2.96 -12.01 -17.82
CA ALA A 284 3.96 -11.48 -16.90
C ALA A 284 3.75 -9.98 -16.62
N VAL A 285 3.26 -9.21 -17.61
CA VAL A 285 2.97 -7.78 -17.43
C VAL A 285 1.70 -7.55 -16.61
N ALA A 286 0.57 -8.13 -17.01
CA ALA A 286 -0.74 -7.73 -16.51
C ALA A 286 -1.79 -8.86 -16.45
N ALA A 287 -1.39 -10.10 -16.18
CA ALA A 287 -2.35 -11.11 -15.76
C ALA A 287 -3.16 -10.61 -14.54
N TRP A 288 -4.44 -10.93 -14.52
CA TRP A 288 -5.42 -10.36 -13.60
C TRP A 288 -5.32 -11.01 -12.22
N SER A 289 -4.48 -10.41 -11.37
CA SER A 289 -4.31 -10.87 -9.99
C SER A 289 -5.61 -10.84 -9.18
N ASN A 290 -5.70 -11.79 -8.24
CA ASN A 290 -6.77 -12.05 -7.30
C ASN A 290 -8.08 -12.58 -7.89
N ASN A 291 -8.02 -13.18 -9.08
CA ASN A 291 -9.18 -13.79 -9.76
C ASN A 291 -9.34 -15.31 -9.47
N GLY A 292 -8.41 -15.91 -8.70
CA GLY A 292 -8.38 -17.34 -8.38
C GLY A 292 -8.00 -18.27 -9.54
N GLN A 293 -7.48 -17.72 -10.64
CA GLN A 293 -7.04 -18.43 -11.84
C GLN A 293 -5.55 -18.20 -12.07
N GLY A 294 -4.97 -18.92 -13.03
CA GLY A 294 -3.68 -18.61 -13.64
C GLY A 294 -2.58 -18.04 -12.72
N VAL A 295 -2.01 -16.93 -13.17
CA VAL A 295 -0.81 -16.27 -12.64
C VAL A 295 -1.12 -14.79 -12.35
N ALA A 296 -0.26 -14.14 -11.58
CA ALA A 296 -0.29 -12.68 -11.41
C ALA A 296 0.66 -11.97 -12.38
N GLY A 297 0.23 -10.82 -12.91
CA GLY A 297 1.12 -9.91 -13.63
C GLY A 297 1.78 -8.92 -12.67
N VAL A 298 2.90 -8.31 -13.06
CA VAL A 298 3.60 -7.28 -12.27
C VAL A 298 2.72 -6.03 -12.08
N CYS A 299 1.97 -5.63 -13.10
CA CYS A 299 1.02 -4.52 -13.06
C CYS A 299 -0.40 -5.02 -13.39
N PRO A 300 -1.05 -5.76 -12.48
CA PRO A 300 -2.35 -6.36 -12.77
C PRO A 300 -3.44 -5.32 -12.97
N GLY A 301 -3.22 -4.06 -12.58
CA GLY A 301 -4.04 -2.87 -12.78
C GLY A 301 -3.90 -2.19 -14.15
N CYS A 302 -2.80 -2.45 -14.87
CA CYS A 302 -2.49 -1.81 -16.14
C CYS A 302 -3.38 -2.31 -17.29
N SER A 303 -3.41 -1.53 -18.37
CA SER A 303 -4.02 -1.92 -19.64
C SER A 303 -2.99 -2.49 -20.61
N LEU A 304 -3.41 -3.43 -21.46
CA LEU A 304 -2.57 -4.06 -22.48
C LEU A 304 -2.96 -3.58 -23.88
N ILE A 305 -1.98 -3.24 -24.72
CA ILE A 305 -2.14 -3.06 -26.17
C ILE A 305 -1.49 -4.27 -26.86
N PRO A 306 -2.27 -5.26 -27.31
CA PRO A 306 -1.73 -6.46 -27.93
C PRO A 306 -1.33 -6.20 -29.38
N ILE A 307 -0.06 -6.42 -29.72
CA ILE A 307 0.45 -6.17 -31.08
C ILE A 307 1.15 -7.42 -31.60
N LYS A 308 0.56 -8.02 -32.63
CA LYS A 308 1.14 -9.15 -33.36
C LYS A 308 2.06 -8.65 -34.45
N MET A 309 3.36 -8.82 -34.24
CA MET A 309 4.40 -8.52 -35.23
C MET A 309 4.80 -9.74 -36.05
N MET A 310 4.76 -10.94 -35.47
CA MET A 310 5.33 -12.14 -36.10
C MET A 310 4.55 -13.43 -35.79
N ASP A 311 4.85 -14.52 -36.48
CA ASP A 311 4.28 -15.87 -36.26
C ASP A 311 5.38 -16.80 -35.70
N GLY A 312 5.29 -17.18 -34.43
CA GLY A 312 6.30 -18.01 -33.77
C GLY A 312 7.68 -17.35 -33.59
N MET A 313 8.53 -18.00 -32.77
CA MET A 313 9.82 -17.50 -32.28
C MET A 313 10.95 -17.39 -33.33
N THR A 314 10.72 -17.84 -34.57
CA THR A 314 11.74 -17.86 -35.63
C THR A 314 11.23 -17.30 -36.96
N SER A 315 10.11 -16.57 -36.98
CA SER A 315 9.60 -16.00 -38.23
C SER A 315 10.37 -14.75 -38.65
N GLU A 316 10.50 -14.61 -39.96
CA GLU A 316 11.02 -13.40 -40.57
C GLU A 316 9.97 -12.28 -40.49
N ALA A 317 10.30 -11.17 -39.83
CA ALA A 317 9.51 -9.94 -39.91
C ALA A 317 10.13 -8.99 -40.93
N GLN A 318 9.31 -8.44 -41.82
CA GLN A 318 9.75 -7.37 -42.71
C GLN A 318 10.03 -6.09 -41.90
N LEU A 319 10.98 -5.26 -42.35
CA LEU A 319 11.26 -3.97 -41.70
C LEU A 319 10.00 -3.10 -41.55
N SER A 320 9.10 -3.16 -42.55
CA SER A 320 7.82 -2.44 -42.54
C SER A 320 6.90 -2.91 -41.42
N THR A 321 6.91 -4.20 -41.08
CA THR A 321 6.11 -4.78 -40.00
C THR A 321 6.54 -4.19 -38.66
N GLY A 322 7.84 -4.20 -38.35
CA GLY A 322 8.33 -3.63 -37.11
C GLY A 322 8.13 -2.11 -37.01
N TYR A 323 8.32 -1.39 -38.11
CA TYR A 323 7.98 0.03 -38.21
C TYR A 323 6.50 0.28 -37.86
N ARG A 324 5.57 -0.49 -38.45
CA ARG A 324 4.13 -0.36 -38.15
C ARG A 324 3.80 -0.72 -36.71
N ALA A 325 4.39 -1.80 -36.19
CA ALA A 325 4.12 -2.28 -34.84
C ALA A 325 4.48 -1.25 -33.76
N ILE A 326 5.70 -0.70 -33.81
CA ILE A 326 6.19 0.25 -32.81
C ILE A 326 5.45 1.59 -32.93
N ASN A 327 5.19 2.08 -34.15
CA ASN A 327 4.41 3.31 -34.32
C ASN A 327 2.96 3.13 -33.85
N PHE A 328 2.31 1.99 -34.17
CA PHE A 328 0.96 1.73 -33.68
C PHE A 328 0.90 1.78 -32.15
N ALA A 329 1.86 1.18 -31.45
CA ALA A 329 1.94 1.26 -29.99
C ALA A 329 2.00 2.72 -29.51
N ALA A 330 2.92 3.51 -30.06
CA ALA A 330 3.11 4.92 -29.69
C ALA A 330 1.87 5.77 -29.97
N ASP A 331 1.30 5.65 -31.17
CA ASP A 331 0.14 6.39 -31.64
C ASP A 331 -1.15 6.03 -30.89
N ASN A 332 -1.23 4.80 -30.37
CA ASN A 332 -2.36 4.33 -29.54
C ASN A 332 -2.10 4.50 -28.04
N GLY A 333 -1.16 5.38 -27.68
CA GLY A 333 -1.02 5.88 -26.32
C GLY A 333 -0.28 4.97 -25.36
N ALA A 334 0.54 4.03 -25.86
CA ALA A 334 1.40 3.22 -25.02
C ALA A 334 2.29 4.10 -24.13
N TRP A 335 2.33 3.80 -22.84
CA TRP A 335 3.28 4.36 -21.88
C TRP A 335 4.59 3.56 -21.91
N VAL A 336 4.45 2.27 -22.17
CA VAL A 336 5.53 1.29 -22.19
C VAL A 336 5.35 0.41 -23.42
N ILE A 337 6.44 0.15 -24.16
CA ILE A 337 6.47 -0.77 -25.30
C ILE A 337 7.46 -1.88 -24.97
N SER A 338 6.96 -3.09 -24.78
CA SER A 338 7.73 -4.28 -24.43
C SER A 338 8.01 -5.12 -25.69
N ASN A 339 9.29 -5.40 -25.92
CA ASN A 339 9.78 -6.16 -27.08
C ASN A 339 10.66 -7.32 -26.59
N SER A 340 10.05 -8.51 -26.42
CA SER A 340 10.75 -9.73 -25.97
C SER A 340 11.40 -10.48 -27.13
N TRP A 341 12.02 -9.74 -28.05
CA TRP A 341 12.65 -10.25 -29.26
C TRP A 341 13.84 -9.36 -29.64
N GLY A 342 14.67 -9.83 -30.54
CA GLY A 342 15.83 -9.08 -31.02
C GLY A 342 16.25 -9.54 -32.41
N ILE A 343 16.97 -8.66 -33.12
CA ILE A 343 17.60 -8.99 -34.40
C ILE A 343 19.11 -9.01 -34.14
N PRO A 344 19.78 -10.18 -34.20
CA PRO A 344 21.20 -10.29 -33.89
C PRO A 344 22.11 -9.46 -34.82
N GLN A 345 23.28 -9.09 -34.30
CA GLN A 345 24.31 -8.30 -34.99
C GLN A 345 24.70 -8.85 -36.37
N GLU A 346 24.64 -10.17 -36.58
CA GLU A 346 24.95 -10.80 -37.87
C GLU A 346 24.02 -10.32 -39.00
N TYR A 347 22.79 -9.93 -38.67
CA TYR A 347 21.82 -9.37 -39.60
C TYR A 347 21.86 -7.84 -39.60
N THR A 348 21.88 -7.21 -38.42
CA THR A 348 21.84 -5.72 -38.33
C THR A 348 23.11 -5.04 -38.82
N SER A 349 24.23 -5.77 -38.94
CA SER A 349 25.44 -5.29 -39.61
C SER A 349 25.34 -5.26 -41.14
N GLN A 350 24.39 -5.97 -41.73
CA GLN A 350 24.19 -6.08 -43.18
C GLN A 350 22.93 -5.35 -43.67
N VAL A 351 21.90 -5.26 -42.81
CA VAL A 351 20.63 -4.60 -43.13
C VAL A 351 20.48 -3.37 -42.24
N ASP A 352 20.23 -2.22 -42.87
CA ASP A 352 20.01 -0.97 -42.14
C ASP A 352 18.67 -1.01 -41.39
N MET A 353 18.75 -0.92 -40.06
CA MET A 353 17.60 -0.95 -39.16
C MET A 353 16.93 0.44 -38.99
N GLU A 354 17.33 1.46 -39.75
CA GLU A 354 16.78 2.82 -39.60
C GLU A 354 15.24 2.89 -39.54
N PRO A 355 14.43 2.08 -40.26
CA PRO A 355 12.98 2.05 -40.04
C PRO A 355 12.59 1.77 -38.59
N TYR A 356 13.19 0.76 -37.94
CA TYR A 356 12.95 0.50 -36.52
C TYR A 356 13.45 1.66 -35.66
N ARG A 357 14.64 2.21 -35.96
CA ARG A 357 15.24 3.31 -35.18
C ARG A 357 14.35 4.56 -35.21
N VAL A 358 13.79 4.90 -36.37
CA VAL A 358 12.84 6.01 -36.53
C VAL A 358 11.57 5.76 -35.71
N ALA A 359 10.99 4.56 -35.77
CA ALA A 359 9.79 4.24 -35.00
C ALA A 359 10.06 4.27 -33.48
N ILE A 360 11.22 3.79 -33.02
CA ILE A 360 11.64 3.86 -31.61
C ILE A 360 11.79 5.32 -31.18
N ARG A 361 12.49 6.15 -31.96
CA ARG A 361 12.64 7.58 -31.64
C ARG A 361 11.29 8.30 -31.63
N HIS A 362 10.38 7.95 -32.54
CA HIS A 362 9.02 8.46 -32.53
C HIS A 362 8.30 8.08 -31.23
N ALA A 363 8.33 6.80 -30.85
CA ALA A 363 7.73 6.35 -29.61
C ALA A 363 8.28 7.09 -28.38
N VAL A 364 9.60 7.24 -28.30
CA VAL A 364 10.29 7.86 -27.17
C VAL A 364 10.07 9.38 -27.10
N ASN A 365 9.98 10.09 -28.23
CA ASN A 365 9.89 11.55 -28.23
C ASN A 365 8.47 12.09 -28.43
N ASP A 366 7.67 11.45 -29.28
CA ASP A 366 6.40 11.99 -29.75
C ASP A 366 5.19 11.22 -29.22
N GLY A 367 5.40 9.99 -28.74
CA GLY A 367 4.37 9.14 -28.15
C GLY A 367 3.55 9.89 -27.08
N ARG A 368 2.25 9.58 -27.00
CA ARG A 368 1.32 10.23 -26.06
C ARG A 368 1.33 11.78 -26.15
N GLY A 369 1.47 12.32 -27.36
CA GLY A 369 1.46 13.77 -27.60
C GLY A 369 2.71 14.50 -27.12
N GLY A 370 3.88 13.86 -27.23
CA GLY A 370 5.17 14.43 -26.82
C GLY A 370 5.61 14.10 -25.39
N LEU A 371 4.88 13.22 -24.69
CA LEU A 371 5.30 12.71 -23.38
C LEU A 371 6.23 11.49 -23.49
N GLY A 372 6.32 10.90 -24.69
CA GLY A 372 7.14 9.74 -24.99
C GLY A 372 6.56 8.42 -24.47
N ALA A 373 7.22 7.33 -24.80
CA ALA A 373 6.99 6.00 -24.26
C ALA A 373 8.33 5.38 -23.83
N VAL A 374 8.32 4.57 -22.77
CA VAL A 374 9.48 3.76 -22.40
C VAL A 374 9.54 2.56 -23.33
N VAL A 375 10.64 2.40 -24.06
CA VAL A 375 10.83 1.29 -24.99
C VAL A 375 11.83 0.31 -24.40
N LEU A 376 11.37 -0.93 -24.17
CA LEU A 376 12.19 -2.01 -23.62
C LEU A 376 12.46 -3.07 -24.67
N PHE A 377 13.68 -3.60 -24.63
CA PHE A 377 14.09 -4.78 -25.41
C PHE A 377 14.80 -5.79 -24.53
N ALA A 378 14.53 -7.08 -24.77
CA ALA A 378 15.34 -8.15 -24.19
C ALA A 378 16.79 -8.10 -24.73
N SER A 379 17.76 -8.32 -23.84
CA SER A 379 19.20 -8.33 -24.15
C SER A 379 19.60 -9.39 -25.18
N GLY A 380 18.92 -10.53 -25.19
CA GLY A 380 19.21 -11.66 -26.08
C GLY A 380 19.54 -12.94 -25.30
N ASN A 381 19.45 -14.08 -26.01
CA ASN A 381 19.61 -15.43 -25.45
C ASN A 381 20.81 -16.19 -26.06
N GLY A 382 21.82 -15.42 -26.49
CA GLY A 382 22.96 -15.86 -27.28
C GLY A 382 24.15 -16.39 -26.48
N ASN A 383 24.23 -16.10 -25.18
CA ASN A 383 25.29 -16.58 -24.30
C ASN A 383 25.14 -18.09 -24.03
N GLN A 384 25.55 -18.91 -24.99
CA GLN A 384 25.48 -20.36 -24.88
C GLN A 384 26.90 -20.94 -24.89
N TRP A 385 27.15 -21.96 -24.08
CA TRP A 385 28.39 -22.75 -24.10
C TRP A 385 29.70 -22.00 -23.78
N GLY A 386 29.63 -20.92 -22.99
CA GLY A 386 30.81 -20.19 -22.52
C GLY A 386 31.38 -19.18 -23.52
N GLN A 387 30.62 -18.82 -24.56
CA GLN A 387 30.91 -17.66 -25.40
C GLN A 387 29.94 -16.53 -25.05
N ALA A 388 30.46 -15.45 -24.48
CA ALA A 388 29.70 -14.23 -24.30
C ALA A 388 29.51 -13.56 -25.67
N GLN A 389 28.26 -13.54 -26.12
CA GLN A 389 27.73 -12.72 -27.19
C GLN A 389 27.31 -11.36 -26.61
N GLU A 390 28.21 -10.38 -26.74
CA GLU A 390 27.90 -9.00 -26.43
C GLU A 390 26.83 -8.44 -27.38
N ILE A 391 26.02 -7.51 -26.89
CA ILE A 391 25.09 -6.73 -27.69
C ILE A 391 25.88 -5.92 -28.73
N GLY A 392 25.61 -6.18 -30.00
CA GLY A 392 26.35 -5.56 -31.09
C GLY A 392 26.02 -4.09 -31.31
N ALA A 393 26.97 -3.34 -31.88
CA ALA A 393 26.84 -1.90 -32.08
C ALA A 393 25.62 -1.49 -32.95
N ASN A 394 25.16 -2.38 -33.84
CA ASN A 394 24.05 -2.14 -34.75
C ASN A 394 22.73 -2.77 -34.28
N GLU A 395 22.72 -3.47 -33.15
CA GLU A 395 21.50 -4.01 -32.58
C GLU A 395 20.56 -2.90 -32.06
N LEU A 396 19.26 -3.18 -31.99
CA LEU A 396 18.28 -2.23 -31.46
C LEU A 396 18.47 -2.01 -29.96
N GLN A 397 18.91 -3.05 -29.25
CA GLN A 397 19.29 -3.04 -27.85
C GLN A 397 20.44 -2.08 -27.53
N ASN A 398 21.26 -1.72 -28.52
CA ASN A 398 22.35 -0.76 -28.31
C ASN A 398 21.93 0.69 -28.57
N MET A 399 20.64 0.95 -28.86
CA MET A 399 20.14 2.31 -29.03
C MET A 399 20.12 3.05 -27.69
N PRO A 400 20.62 4.30 -27.63
CA PRO A 400 20.50 5.14 -26.43
C PRO A 400 19.06 5.38 -25.97
N GLU A 401 18.10 5.27 -26.89
CA GLU A 401 16.67 5.45 -26.62
C GLU A 401 16.00 4.20 -26.01
N VAL A 402 16.70 3.06 -25.95
CA VAL A 402 16.15 1.76 -25.52
C VAL A 402 16.64 1.39 -24.13
N MET A 403 15.73 0.87 -23.31
CA MET A 403 16.05 0.21 -22.04
C MET A 403 16.23 -1.30 -22.30
N THR A 404 17.47 -1.76 -22.24
CA THR A 404 17.81 -3.16 -22.46
C THR A 404 17.71 -3.96 -21.17
N VAL A 405 17.05 -5.12 -21.20
CA VAL A 405 16.75 -5.94 -20.03
C VAL A 405 17.50 -7.28 -20.09
N GLY A 406 18.38 -7.50 -19.11
CA GLY A 406 19.08 -8.77 -18.86
C GLY A 406 18.24 -9.76 -18.05
N GLY A 407 18.58 -11.04 -18.12
CA GLY A 407 17.93 -12.09 -17.32
C GLY A 407 18.71 -12.42 -16.04
N THR A 408 18.00 -12.58 -14.93
CA THR A 408 18.54 -13.14 -13.68
C THR A 408 17.80 -14.42 -13.28
N GLY A 409 18.50 -15.29 -12.56
CA GLY A 409 17.95 -16.50 -11.97
C GLY A 409 17.33 -16.22 -10.60
N PRO A 410 16.77 -17.25 -9.94
CA PRO A 410 16.14 -17.14 -8.63
C PRO A 410 17.11 -16.85 -7.48
N ASP A 411 18.40 -16.64 -7.77
CA ASP A 411 19.47 -16.37 -6.82
C ASP A 411 20.18 -15.03 -7.11
N ASP A 412 19.53 -14.12 -7.86
CA ASP A 412 20.08 -12.84 -8.34
C ASP A 412 21.34 -12.94 -9.19
N THR A 413 21.64 -14.14 -9.70
CA THR A 413 22.75 -14.33 -10.64
C THR A 413 22.27 -14.15 -12.07
N VAL A 414 23.12 -13.56 -12.91
CA VAL A 414 22.84 -13.45 -14.35
C VAL A 414 22.70 -14.86 -14.92
N VAL A 415 21.58 -15.12 -15.62
CA VAL A 415 21.36 -16.41 -16.28
C VAL A 415 22.35 -16.59 -17.41
N GLY A 416 22.82 -17.83 -17.58
CA GLY A 416 23.88 -18.13 -18.53
C GLY A 416 23.59 -17.68 -19.96
N TYR A 417 22.32 -17.64 -20.38
CA TYR A 417 21.91 -17.24 -21.75
C TYR A 417 21.82 -15.73 -21.98
N SER A 418 21.75 -14.90 -20.92
CA SER A 418 21.57 -13.46 -21.04
C SER A 418 22.84 -12.83 -21.63
N ASN A 419 22.69 -12.06 -22.71
CA ASN A 419 23.78 -11.39 -23.43
C ASN A 419 24.54 -10.35 -22.60
#